data_AF-A0A444ZVU0-F1
#
_entry.id   AF-A0A444ZVU0-F1
#
_cell.length_a   1.000
_cell.length_b   1.000
_cell.length_c   1.000
_cell.angle_alpha   90.00
_cell.angle_beta   90.00
_cell.angle_gamma   90.00
#
_symmetry.space_group_name_H-M   'P 1'
#
loop_
_entity.id
_entity.type
_entity.pdbx_description
1 polymer ?
#
loop_
_entity_poly.entity_id
_entity_poly.type
_entity_poly.pdbx_seq_one_letter_code
_entity_poly.pdbx_strand_id
1 'polypeptide(L)'
;MDAETVVHTGGCHCKSVRWKVVAPSSIVAWDCNCSDCSMRGNTHFVVPAVNFQLLGESSKFITTYTFGTHTAKHTFCKICGISSFYHPRSNPDGVAVTFRCVDPGTLTHVEVRKADGKNWESWFNQSDISSFSKVQK
;
A
#
# COMPACT_ATOMS: atom_id res chain seq x y z
N MET A 1 18.38 -15.17 -4.01
CA MET A 1 18.32 -15.36 -2.55
C MET A 1 17.02 -14.73 -2.14
N ASP A 2 16.00 -15.54 -1.90
CA ASP A 2 14.67 -15.05 -1.55
C ASP A 2 14.79 -14.28 -0.25
N ALA A 3 14.39 -13.01 -0.26
CA ALA A 3 14.42 -12.19 0.93
C ALA A 3 13.47 -12.82 1.95
N GLU A 4 13.98 -13.19 3.12
CA GLU A 4 13.19 -13.77 4.20
C GLU A 4 12.00 -12.84 4.51
N THR A 5 10.79 -13.35 4.34
CA THR A 5 9.56 -12.58 4.62
C THR A 5 9.23 -12.63 6.10
N VAL A 6 8.79 -11.50 6.64
CA VAL A 6 8.33 -11.37 8.02
C VAL A 6 6.87 -10.93 8.06
N VAL A 7 6.23 -11.06 9.22
CA VAL A 7 4.89 -10.51 9.45
C VAL A 7 5.04 -9.09 9.99
N HIS A 8 4.62 -8.10 9.20
CA HIS A 8 4.45 -6.74 9.67
C HIS A 8 3.03 -6.54 10.19
N THR A 9 2.89 -5.81 11.30
CA THR A 9 1.61 -5.29 11.76
C THR A 9 1.55 -3.79 11.52
N GLY A 10 0.35 -3.24 11.45
CA GLY A 10 0.19 -1.80 11.32
C GLY A 10 -1.26 -1.37 11.41
N GLY A 11 -1.50 -0.10 11.09
CA GLY A 11 -2.83 0.47 11.15
C GLY A 11 -2.90 1.98 11.05
N CYS A 12 -4.09 2.52 11.27
CA CYS A 12 -4.30 3.96 11.35
C CYS A 12 -3.89 4.54 12.72
N HIS A 13 -3.81 5.87 12.82
CA HIS A 13 -3.41 6.58 14.03
C HIS A 13 -4.28 6.24 15.26
N CYS A 14 -5.61 6.23 15.10
CA CYS A 14 -6.53 5.93 16.21
C CYS A 14 -6.65 4.44 16.53
N LYS A 15 -5.90 3.58 15.83
CA LYS A 15 -5.86 2.11 16.01
C LYS A 15 -7.17 1.36 15.73
N SER A 16 -8.22 2.04 15.26
CA SER A 16 -9.49 1.39 14.88
C SER A 16 -9.37 0.55 13.60
N VAL A 17 -8.41 0.86 12.74
CA VAL A 17 -8.05 0.05 11.56
C VAL A 17 -6.69 -0.58 11.82
N ARG A 18 -6.64 -1.90 11.87
CA ARG A 18 -5.46 -2.73 12.09
C ARG A 18 -5.37 -3.82 11.02
N TRP A 19 -4.16 -4.17 10.64
CA TRP A 19 -3.88 -5.23 9.68
C TRP A 19 -2.56 -5.92 10.01
N LYS A 20 -2.35 -7.09 9.40
CA LYS A 20 -1.04 -7.71 9.24
C LYS A 20 -0.75 -7.96 7.76
N VAL A 21 0.52 -7.95 7.40
CA VAL A 21 1.00 -8.23 6.05
C VAL A 21 2.27 -9.08 6.08
N VAL A 22 2.37 -10.05 5.19
CA VAL A 22 3.59 -10.84 4.95
C VAL A 22 4.40 -10.18 3.84
N ALA A 23 5.58 -9.65 4.16
CA ALA A 23 6.49 -9.01 3.22
C ALA A 23 7.95 -9.10 3.69
N PRO A 24 8.95 -8.86 2.82
CA PRO A 24 10.33 -8.73 3.24
C PRO A 24 10.54 -7.56 4.22
N SER A 25 11.51 -7.65 5.12
CA SER A 25 11.88 -6.55 6.02
C SER A 25 12.52 -5.35 5.29
N SER A 26 13.11 -5.61 4.12
CA SER A 26 13.61 -4.60 3.18
C SER A 26 12.64 -4.46 2.01
N ILE A 27 11.94 -3.34 1.92
CA ILE A 27 10.89 -3.12 0.90
C ILE A 27 11.27 -2.04 -0.11
N VAL A 28 10.58 -2.08 -1.26
CA VAL A 28 10.51 -0.98 -2.21
C VAL A 28 9.16 -0.30 -2.05
N ALA A 29 9.18 1.00 -1.75
CA ALA A 29 8.00 1.84 -1.66
C ALA A 29 7.97 2.86 -2.81
N TRP A 30 6.76 3.24 -3.22
CA TRP A 30 6.50 4.12 -4.34
C TRP A 30 5.91 5.44 -3.84
N ASP A 31 6.51 6.54 -4.28
CA ASP A 31 6.05 7.90 -4.05
C ASP A 31 5.53 8.51 -5.36
N CYS A 32 4.21 8.68 -5.43
CA CYS A 32 3.49 9.02 -6.66
C CYS A 32 3.09 10.50 -6.70
N ASN A 33 3.33 11.14 -7.84
CA ASN A 33 3.05 12.56 -8.07
C ASN A 33 1.65 12.88 -8.63
N CYS A 34 0.73 11.90 -8.75
CA CYS A 34 -0.62 12.17 -9.26
C CYS A 34 -1.41 13.10 -8.32
N SER A 35 -2.54 13.65 -8.78
CA SER A 35 -3.31 14.65 -8.03
C SER A 35 -3.76 14.15 -6.64
N ASP A 36 -4.27 12.91 -6.52
CA ASP A 36 -4.68 12.38 -5.21
C ASP A 36 -3.49 11.95 -4.33
N CYS A 37 -2.52 11.21 -4.89
CA CYS A 37 -1.38 10.69 -4.11
C CYS A 37 -0.48 11.80 -3.56
N SER A 38 -0.23 12.84 -4.36
CA SER A 38 0.58 14.00 -3.93
C SER A 38 -0.10 14.78 -2.81
N MET A 39 -1.41 14.99 -2.88
CA MET A 39 -2.19 15.64 -1.81
C MET A 39 -2.22 14.80 -0.52
N ARG A 40 -2.26 13.47 -0.63
CA ARG A 40 -2.22 12.58 0.54
C ARG A 40 -0.84 12.44 1.16
N GLY A 41 0.23 12.77 0.42
CA GLY A 41 1.61 12.48 0.84
C GLY A 41 1.84 10.98 1.07
N ASN A 42 1.18 10.12 0.29
CA ASN A 42 1.20 8.68 0.53
C ASN A 42 2.34 7.98 -0.21
N THR A 43 3.30 7.44 0.54
CA THR A 43 4.35 6.54 0.05
C THR A 43 4.07 5.13 0.53
N HIS A 44 3.98 4.17 -0.39
CA HIS A 44 3.46 2.82 -0.09
C HIS A 44 4.26 1.72 -0.78
N PHE A 45 4.32 0.54 -0.16
CA PHE A 45 4.79 -0.68 -0.82
C PHE A 45 3.61 -1.57 -1.19
N VAL A 46 3.79 -2.43 -2.19
CA VAL A 46 2.72 -3.32 -2.67
C VAL A 46 3.01 -4.75 -2.24
N VAL A 47 1.96 -5.46 -1.86
CA VAL A 47 1.98 -6.90 -1.59
C VAL A 47 0.88 -7.62 -2.36
N PRO A 48 1.02 -8.93 -2.62
CA PRO A 48 -0.10 -9.77 -3.08
C PRO A 48 -1.27 -9.72 -2.08
N ALA A 49 -2.51 -9.69 -2.57
CA ALA A 49 -3.69 -9.63 -1.70
C ALA A 49 -3.74 -10.80 -0.69
N VAL A 50 -3.26 -11.97 -1.08
CA VAL A 50 -3.17 -13.17 -0.21
C VAL A 50 -2.27 -12.98 1.01
N ASN A 51 -1.32 -12.03 0.94
CA ASN A 51 -0.40 -11.74 2.04
C ASN A 51 -0.95 -10.68 3.01
N PHE A 52 -2.11 -10.09 2.74
CA PHE A 52 -2.70 -9.03 3.54
C PHE A 52 -3.93 -9.52 4.30
N GLN A 53 -4.05 -9.15 5.57
CA GLN A 53 -5.22 -9.48 6.38
C GLN A 53 -5.62 -8.30 7.29
N LEU A 54 -6.88 -7.86 7.17
CA LEU A 54 -7.52 -6.99 8.17
C LEU A 54 -7.75 -7.74 9.48
N LEU A 55 -7.53 -7.07 10.60
CA LEU A 55 -7.66 -7.66 11.94
C LEU A 55 -8.90 -7.14 12.67
N GLY A 56 -9.54 -8.00 13.46
CA GLY A 56 -10.68 -7.63 14.31
C GLY A 56 -11.81 -6.95 13.53
N GLU A 57 -12.36 -5.88 14.10
CA GLU A 57 -13.48 -5.13 13.51
C GLU A 57 -13.06 -4.01 12.55
N SER A 58 -11.81 -4.03 12.07
CA SER A 58 -11.23 -2.94 11.27
C SER A 58 -12.05 -2.56 10.05
N SER A 59 -12.75 -3.52 9.44
CA SER A 59 -13.64 -3.30 8.29
C SER A 59 -14.80 -2.34 8.59
N LYS A 60 -15.22 -2.19 9.86
CA LYS A 60 -16.27 -1.25 10.26
C LYS A 60 -15.81 0.20 10.21
N PHE A 61 -14.49 0.44 10.26
CA PHE A 61 -13.90 1.78 10.42
C PHE A 61 -13.24 2.33 9.16
N ILE A 62 -13.30 1.60 8.06
CA ILE A 62 -12.80 2.05 6.76
C ILE A 62 -13.91 2.71 5.94
N THR A 63 -13.52 3.68 5.12
CA THR A 63 -14.32 4.21 4.02
C THR A 63 -13.45 4.27 2.77
N THR A 64 -14.06 4.36 1.58
CA THR A 64 -13.33 4.30 0.31
C THR A 64 -13.75 5.44 -0.62
N TYR A 65 -12.75 6.10 -1.18
CA TYR A 65 -12.91 7.07 -2.25
C TYR A 65 -12.40 6.49 -3.58
N THR A 66 -13.11 6.77 -4.68
CA THR A 66 -12.72 6.33 -6.03
C THR A 66 -13.02 7.44 -7.02
N PHE A 67 -12.17 7.59 -8.03
CA PHE A 67 -12.34 8.55 -9.13
C PHE A 67 -11.65 8.01 -10.39
N GLY A 68 -11.74 8.75 -11.50
CA GLY A 68 -11.09 8.38 -12.75
C GLY A 68 -11.62 7.05 -13.30
N THR A 69 -10.75 6.05 -13.45
CA THR A 69 -11.16 4.71 -13.91
C THR A 69 -11.92 3.91 -12.85
N HIS A 70 -12.04 4.42 -11.62
CA HIS A 70 -12.61 3.73 -10.46
C HIS A 70 -11.94 2.39 -10.08
N THR A 71 -10.78 2.09 -10.69
CA THR A 71 -9.98 0.89 -10.42
C THR A 71 -9.32 0.98 -9.05
N ALA A 72 -8.66 2.11 -8.77
CA ALA A 72 -8.08 2.35 -7.46
C ALA A 72 -9.19 2.56 -6.42
N LYS A 73 -9.07 1.88 -5.28
CA LYS A 73 -9.94 2.03 -4.11
C LYS A 73 -9.13 2.70 -3.01
N HIS A 74 -9.19 4.03 -2.91
CA HIS A 74 -8.47 4.81 -1.92
C HIS A 74 -9.17 4.67 -0.57
N THR A 75 -8.77 3.64 0.19
CA THR A 75 -9.34 3.31 1.50
C THR A 75 -8.66 4.10 2.61
N PHE A 76 -9.42 4.61 3.57
CA PHE A 76 -8.88 5.30 4.74
C PHE A 76 -9.78 5.16 5.96
N CYS A 77 -9.23 5.43 7.15
CA CYS A 77 -9.98 5.38 8.39
C CYS A 77 -11.00 6.52 8.46
N LYS A 78 -12.29 6.19 8.65
CA LYS A 78 -13.36 7.19 8.78
C LYS A 78 -13.33 7.99 10.08
N ILE A 79 -12.51 7.60 11.06
CA ILE A 79 -12.34 8.29 12.34
C ILE A 79 -11.19 9.30 12.28
N CYS A 80 -10.01 8.88 11.84
CA CYS A 80 -8.81 9.74 11.88
C CYS A 80 -8.26 10.14 10.50
N GLY A 81 -8.90 9.74 9.40
CA GLY A 81 -8.51 10.13 8.03
C GLY A 81 -7.28 9.41 7.46
N ILE A 82 -6.51 8.69 8.28
CA ILE A 82 -5.29 8.02 7.82
C ILE A 82 -5.60 6.87 6.85
N SER A 83 -4.98 6.94 5.66
CA SER A 83 -4.89 5.82 4.71
C SER A 83 -3.70 4.96 5.10
N SER A 84 -3.95 3.86 5.82
CA SER A 84 -2.91 2.90 6.19
C SER A 84 -2.69 1.81 5.14
N PHE A 85 -3.69 1.60 4.27
CA PHE A 85 -3.62 0.75 3.09
C PHE A 85 -4.70 1.14 2.09
N TYR A 86 -4.54 0.75 0.83
CA TYR A 86 -5.56 0.91 -0.21
C TYR A 86 -5.35 -0.11 -1.35
N HIS A 87 -6.30 -0.21 -2.29
CA HIS A 87 -6.12 -1.06 -3.48
C HIS A 87 -5.73 -0.18 -4.67
N PRO A 88 -4.49 -0.28 -5.19
CA PRO A 88 -4.00 0.61 -6.22
C PRO A 88 -4.46 0.20 -7.62
N ARG A 89 -4.50 1.15 -8.57
CA ARG A 89 -4.77 0.86 -9.99
C ARG A 89 -3.69 -0.02 -10.63
N SER A 90 -2.43 0.12 -10.20
CA SER A 90 -1.28 -0.61 -10.75
C SER A 90 -1.32 -2.10 -10.44
N ASN A 91 -1.96 -2.47 -9.33
CA ASN A 91 -2.00 -3.83 -8.82
C ASN A 91 -3.42 -4.14 -8.32
N PRO A 92 -4.40 -4.37 -9.22
CA PRO A 92 -5.77 -4.71 -8.82
C PRO A 92 -5.88 -6.01 -8.00
N ASP A 93 -4.85 -6.86 -8.09
CA ASP A 93 -4.67 -8.12 -7.36
C ASP A 93 -3.81 -7.97 -6.08
N GLY A 94 -3.46 -6.74 -5.71
CA GLY A 94 -2.58 -6.44 -4.57
C GLY A 94 -3.16 -5.40 -3.63
N VAL A 95 -2.45 -5.20 -2.53
CA VAL A 95 -2.73 -4.17 -1.53
C VAL A 95 -1.51 -3.26 -1.41
N ALA A 96 -1.73 -1.95 -1.49
CA ALA A 96 -0.72 -0.94 -1.22
C ALA A 96 -0.76 -0.57 0.26
N VAL A 97 0.34 -0.77 0.99
CA VAL A 97 0.49 -0.48 2.41
C VAL A 97 1.33 0.79 2.59
N THR A 98 0.78 1.78 3.29
CA THR A 98 1.50 3.01 3.63
C THR A 98 2.64 2.67 4.58
N PHE A 99 3.90 2.82 4.16
CA PHE A 99 5.04 2.28 4.93
C PHE A 99 5.17 2.90 6.32
N ARG A 100 4.78 4.17 6.47
CA ARG A 100 4.77 4.89 7.75
C ARG A 100 3.68 4.42 8.72
N CYS A 101 2.77 3.57 8.27
CA CYS A 101 1.71 2.96 9.09
C CYS A 101 2.06 1.55 9.57
N VAL A 102 3.24 1.03 9.22
CA VAL A 102 3.80 -0.20 9.80
C VAL A 102 4.25 0.10 11.23
N ASP A 103 3.88 -0.77 12.16
CA ASP A 103 4.36 -0.67 13.54
C ASP A 103 5.90 -0.84 13.58
N PRO A 104 6.61 -0.16 14.50
CA PRO A 104 8.06 -0.26 14.59
C PRO A 104 8.55 -1.69 14.83
N GLY A 105 9.73 -2.02 14.28
CA GLY A 105 10.51 -3.22 14.66
C GLY A 105 10.71 -4.27 13.57
N THR A 106 9.95 -4.23 12.47
CA THR A 106 10.01 -5.26 11.42
C THR A 106 10.51 -4.74 10.07
N LEU A 107 10.32 -3.45 9.75
CA LEU A 107 10.94 -2.83 8.58
C LEU A 107 12.37 -2.38 8.91
N THR A 108 13.35 -2.92 8.18
CA THR A 108 14.78 -2.63 8.35
C THR A 108 15.32 -1.69 7.29
N HIS A 109 14.72 -1.70 6.09
CA HIS A 109 15.11 -0.82 4.98
C HIS A 109 13.91 -0.49 4.09
N VAL A 110 13.89 0.75 3.58
CA VAL A 110 12.85 1.25 2.69
C VAL A 110 13.52 1.99 1.53
N GLU A 111 13.55 1.36 0.36
CA GLU A 111 13.94 2.01 -0.88
C GLU A 111 12.72 2.80 -1.41
N VAL A 112 12.82 4.12 -1.55
CA VAL A 112 11.72 4.93 -2.10
C VAL A 112 11.99 5.24 -3.58
N ARG A 113 11.16 4.67 -4.46
CA ARG A 113 11.15 4.96 -5.90
C ARG A 113 10.06 5.97 -6.25
N LYS A 114 10.28 6.75 -7.30
CA LYS A 114 9.31 7.73 -7.80
C LYS A 114 8.37 7.08 -8.81
N ALA A 115 7.08 7.33 -8.65
CA ALA A 115 6.05 6.99 -9.61
C ALA A 115 5.53 8.26 -10.31
N ASP A 116 5.51 8.25 -11.64
CA ASP A 116 4.98 9.36 -12.42
C ASP A 116 3.52 9.12 -12.79
N GLY A 117 2.64 9.34 -11.81
CA GLY A 117 1.20 9.20 -12.00
C GLY A 117 0.56 10.34 -12.81
N LYS A 118 1.28 11.43 -13.09
CA LYS A 118 0.82 12.46 -14.05
C LYS A 118 0.92 11.95 -15.50
N ASN A 119 1.92 11.12 -15.80
CA ASN A 119 2.13 10.49 -17.10
C ASN A 119 1.93 8.97 -17.01
N TRP A 120 0.78 8.55 -16.47
CA TRP A 120 0.51 7.17 -16.05
C TRP A 120 0.85 6.11 -17.09
N GLU A 121 0.36 6.24 -18.33
CA GLU A 121 0.50 5.21 -19.37
C GLU A 121 1.96 4.96 -19.72
N SER A 122 2.75 6.04 -19.87
CA SER A 122 4.18 5.96 -20.17
C SER A 122 4.95 5.32 -19.03
N TRP A 123 4.72 5.79 -17.80
CA TRP A 123 5.42 5.30 -16.62
C TRP A 123 5.07 3.84 -16.31
N PHE A 124 3.79 3.48 -16.32
CA PHE A 124 3.34 2.13 -15.98
C PHE A 124 3.96 1.09 -16.90
N ASN A 125 4.00 1.36 -18.22
CA ASN A 125 4.58 0.46 -19.22
C ASN A 125 6.11 0.27 -19.08
N GLN A 126 6.81 1.18 -18.40
CA GLN A 126 8.27 1.14 -18.21
C GLN A 126 8.67 0.72 -16.79
N SER A 127 7.72 0.64 -15.87
CA SER A 127 7.96 0.32 -14.47
C SER A 127 7.78 -1.17 -14.16
N ASP A 128 8.35 -1.61 -13.05
CA ASP A 128 8.20 -2.95 -12.50
C ASP A 128 7.12 -3.06 -11.42
N ILE A 129 6.33 -1.99 -11.16
CA ILE A 129 5.38 -1.94 -10.04
C ILE A 129 4.36 -3.09 -10.04
N SER A 130 3.92 -3.52 -11.24
CA SER A 130 2.93 -4.59 -11.39
C SER A 130 3.44 -5.96 -10.91
N SER A 131 4.76 -6.15 -10.83
CA SER A 131 5.37 -7.39 -10.35
C SER A 131 5.25 -7.58 -8.84
N PHE A 132 5.12 -6.49 -8.07
CA PHE A 132 5.11 -6.54 -6.59
C PHE A 132 3.84 -7.14 -5.99
N SER A 133 2.76 -7.30 -6.77
CA SER A 133 1.56 -8.03 -6.33
C SER A 133 1.53 -9.49 -6.78
N LYS A 134 2.54 -9.94 -7.53
CA LYS A 134 2.60 -11.34 -7.99
C LYS A 134 3.16 -12.21 -6.87
N VAL A 135 2.46 -13.32 -6.62
CA VAL A 135 2.96 -14.35 -5.71
C VAL A 135 4.20 -14.96 -6.36
N GLN A 136 5.35 -14.81 -5.70
CA GLN A 136 6.57 -15.51 -6.10
C GLN A 136 6.32 -17.01 -5.85
N LYS A 137 6.51 -17.82 -6.91
CA LYS A 137 6.39 -19.27 -6.85
C LYS A 137 7.56 -19.90 -6.12
#